data_AF-A0A4Y2RXM5-F1
#
_entry.id   AF-A0A4Y2RXM5-F1
#
_cell.length_a   1.000
_cell.length_b   1.000
_cell.length_c   1.000
_cell.angle_alpha   90.00
_cell.angle_beta   90.00
_cell.angle_gamma   90.00
#
_symmetry.space_group_name_H-M   'P 1'
#
loop_
_entity.id
_entity.type
_entity.pdbx_description
1 polymer ?
#
loop_
_entity_poly.entity_id
_entity_poly.type
_entity_poly.pdbx_seq_one_letter_code
_entity_poly.pdbx_strand_id
1 'polypeptide(L)'
;MTTLIKQFIEAERSGNWDLHITTIQQMLPFFHAIGHLFYAKCAHPYMQDMLNLKDRIDPMEYETFTKDGYFTIRCTDKFWSGIWSNQTIEQTLMKTMESSGGLTRGRGITESVLMRWTLGMIHLHNVCEKVEKYCNITSVTSEQHVDMRPSRIARDNEDVEKLMQRFSQHIPFPIYDVLMSISSGVVGTADVN
;
A
#
# COMPACT_ATOMS: atom_id res chain seq x y z
N MET A 1 12.23 8.38 9.65
CA MET A 1 10.93 8.07 9.00
C MET A 1 11.10 7.29 7.70
N THR A 2 11.88 7.77 6.73
CA THR A 2 12.03 7.11 5.41
C THR A 2 12.56 5.67 5.51
N THR A 3 13.49 5.39 6.42
CA THR A 3 14.00 4.04 6.69
C THR A 3 12.91 3.10 7.21
N LEU A 4 12.07 3.57 8.14
CA LEU A 4 10.95 2.79 8.69
C LEU A 4 9.95 2.42 7.59
N ILE A 5 9.63 3.36 6.69
CA ILE A 5 8.72 3.09 5.56
C ILE A 5 9.32 2.02 4.65
N LYS A 6 10.63 2.06 4.38
CA LYS A 6 11.31 1.03 3.58
C LYS A 6 11.27 -0.34 4.26
N GLN A 7 11.50 -0.40 5.57
CA GLN A 7 11.41 -1.64 6.35
C GLN A 7 9.99 -2.20 6.38
N PHE A 8 8.99 -1.33 6.42
CA PHE A 8 7.58 -1.73 6.36
C PHE A 8 7.24 -2.36 5.00
N ILE A 9 7.67 -1.71 3.91
CA ILE A 9 7.53 -2.27 2.56
C ILE A 9 8.27 -3.60 2.45
N GLU A 10 9.49 -3.68 2.98
CA GLU A 10 10.27 -4.92 2.98
C GLU A 10 9.55 -6.06 3.70
N ALA A 11 9.00 -5.80 4.88
CA ALA A 11 8.26 -6.79 5.65
C ALA A 11 7.08 -7.37 4.85
N GLU A 12 6.30 -6.50 4.22
CA GLU A 12 5.11 -6.86 3.45
C GLU A 12 5.45 -7.53 2.11
N ARG A 13 6.55 -7.12 1.47
CA ARG A 13 6.99 -7.73 0.21
C ARG A 13 7.59 -9.11 0.40
N SER A 14 8.25 -9.34 1.53
CA SER A 14 8.93 -10.60 1.87
C SER A 14 8.09 -11.57 2.71
N GLY A 15 6.97 -11.12 3.28
CA GLY A 15 6.21 -11.93 4.22
C GLY A 15 6.94 -12.11 5.56
N ASN A 16 7.69 -11.11 6.03
CA ASN A 16 8.36 -11.13 7.33
C ASN A 16 7.50 -10.49 8.44
N TRP A 17 6.87 -11.33 9.26
CA TRP A 17 5.93 -10.90 10.29
C TRP A 17 6.59 -10.13 11.44
N ASP A 18 7.76 -10.60 11.91
CA ASP A 18 8.45 -9.96 13.03
C ASP A 18 8.95 -8.56 12.66
N LEU A 19 9.44 -8.41 11.43
CA LEU A 19 9.84 -7.11 10.90
C LEU A 19 8.64 -6.17 10.76
N HIS A 20 7.48 -6.68 10.32
CA HIS A 20 6.25 -5.92 10.20
C HIS A 20 5.81 -5.32 11.53
N ILE A 21 5.70 -6.16 12.57
CA ILE A 21 5.26 -5.74 13.92
C ILE A 21 6.26 -4.78 14.55
N THR A 22 7.56 -5.09 14.46
CA THR A 22 8.61 -4.20 14.99
C THR A 22 8.57 -2.83 14.32
N THR A 23 8.35 -2.80 13.01
CA THR A 23 8.29 -1.56 12.24
C THR A 23 7.06 -0.72 12.61
N ILE A 24 5.88 -1.33 12.74
CA ILE A 24 4.67 -0.61 13.19
C ILE A 24 4.87 -0.04 14.60
N GLN A 25 5.48 -0.80 15.52
CA GLN A 25 5.79 -0.32 16.86
C GLN A 25 6.66 0.95 16.82
N GLN A 26 7.68 0.96 15.96
CA GLN A 26 8.57 2.10 15.76
C GLN A 26 7.90 3.28 15.05
N MET A 27 6.83 3.03 14.27
CA MET A 27 6.05 4.09 13.62
C MET A 27 5.07 4.80 14.56
N LEU A 28 4.63 4.17 15.66
CA LEU A 28 3.65 4.75 16.60
C LEU A 28 4.00 6.16 17.12
N PRO A 29 5.25 6.46 17.56
CA PRO A 29 5.61 7.81 17.99
C PRO A 29 5.49 8.84 16.87
N PHE A 30 5.75 8.45 15.62
CA PHE A 30 5.62 9.33 14.46
C PHE A 30 4.16 9.64 14.13
N PHE A 31 3.24 8.67 14.27
CA PHE A 31 1.80 8.94 14.09
C PHE A 31 1.30 10.01 15.06
N HIS A 32 1.78 9.98 16.31
CA HIS A 32 1.47 11.00 17.31
C HIS A 32 2.14 12.34 16.98
N ALA A 33 3.43 12.35 16.68
CA ALA A 33 4.21 13.57 16.43
C ALA A 33 3.71 14.36 15.20
N ILE A 34 3.22 13.67 14.17
CA ILE A 34 2.72 14.30 12.93
C ILE A 34 1.23 14.69 13.06
N GLY A 35 0.55 14.31 14.15
CA GLY A 35 -0.87 14.59 14.37
C GLY A 35 -1.81 13.64 13.62
N HIS A 36 -1.32 12.51 13.11
CA HIS A 36 -2.13 11.45 12.50
C HIS A 36 -2.81 10.58 13.58
N LEU A 37 -3.62 11.22 14.43
CA LEU A 37 -4.21 10.62 15.63
C LEU A 37 -5.16 9.45 15.32
N PHE A 38 -5.84 9.46 14.17
CA PHE A 38 -6.67 8.32 13.75
C PHE A 38 -5.84 7.07 13.46
N TYR A 39 -4.69 7.22 12.81
CA TYR A 39 -3.76 6.12 12.57
C TYR A 39 -3.19 5.61 13.89
N ALA A 40 -2.77 6.50 14.79
CA ALA A 40 -2.32 6.10 16.12
C ALA A 40 -3.42 5.34 16.88
N LYS A 41 -4.66 5.84 16.87
CA LYS A 41 -5.81 5.23 17.55
C LYS A 41 -6.12 3.82 17.04
N CYS A 42 -5.95 3.55 15.75
CA CYS A 42 -6.15 2.22 15.19
C CYS A 42 -4.92 1.31 15.35
N ALA A 43 -3.70 1.88 15.30
CA ALA A 43 -2.46 1.12 15.38
C ALA A 43 -2.20 0.54 16.79
N HIS A 44 -2.61 1.23 17.86
CA HIS A 44 -2.50 0.71 19.23
C HIS A 44 -3.25 -0.62 19.46
N PRO A 45 -4.58 -0.69 19.23
CA PRO A 45 -5.31 -1.94 19.41
C PRO A 45 -4.85 -3.02 18.43
N TYR A 46 -4.49 -2.64 17.19
CA TYR A 46 -3.88 -3.58 16.25
C TYR A 46 -2.61 -4.21 16.84
N MET A 47 -1.67 -3.41 17.35
CA MET A 47 -0.43 -3.90 17.96
C MET A 47 -0.71 -4.81 19.15
N GLN A 48 -1.68 -4.45 19.99
CA GLN A 48 -2.06 -5.29 21.14
C GLN A 48 -2.63 -6.64 20.69
N ASP A 49 -3.50 -6.66 19.69
CA ASP A 49 -4.07 -7.89 19.17
C ASP A 49 -3.01 -8.76 18.48
N MET A 50 -2.10 -8.15 17.71
CA MET A 50 -1.05 -8.87 17.00
C MET A 50 0.01 -9.46 17.93
N LEU A 51 0.34 -8.78 19.04
CA LEU A 51 1.25 -9.32 20.06
C LEU A 51 0.64 -10.50 20.83
N ASN A 52 -0.69 -10.52 21.00
CA ASN A 52 -1.42 -11.62 21.63
C ASN A 52 -1.98 -12.63 20.61
N LEU A 53 -1.55 -12.56 19.34
CA LEU A 53 -2.11 -13.37 18.27
C LEU A 53 -1.92 -14.87 18.53
N LYS A 54 -0.75 -15.25 19.08
CA LYS A 54 -0.40 -16.63 19.43
C LYS A 54 -1.40 -17.29 20.39
N ASP A 55 -2.01 -16.50 21.27
CA ASP A 55 -2.94 -17.01 22.27
C ASP A 55 -4.40 -17.07 21.75
N ARG A 56 -4.65 -16.52 20.55
CA ARG A 56 -6.00 -16.41 19.96
C ARG A 56 -6.28 -17.35 18.80
N ILE A 57 -5.24 -17.81 18.10
CA ILE A 57 -5.38 -18.66 16.91
C ILE A 57 -4.74 -20.03 17.15
N ASP A 58 -5.09 -21.00 16.31
CA ASP A 58 -4.50 -22.33 16.40
C ASP A 58 -2.97 -22.27 16.20
N PRO A 59 -2.16 -23.04 16.97
CA PRO A 59 -0.71 -23.00 16.85
C PRO A 59 -0.17 -23.29 15.44
N MET A 60 -0.84 -24.18 14.68
CA MET A 60 -0.45 -24.49 13.31
C MET A 60 -0.72 -23.29 12.39
N GLU A 61 -1.91 -22.69 12.52
CA GLU A 61 -2.26 -21.49 11.76
C GLU A 61 -1.34 -20.32 12.10
N TYR A 62 -0.95 -20.16 13.38
CA TYR A 62 0.01 -19.15 13.79
C TYR A 62 1.37 -19.37 13.13
N GLU A 63 1.86 -20.61 13.09
CA GLU A 63 3.13 -20.93 12.46
C GLU A 63 3.09 -20.62 10.97
N THR A 64 2.05 -21.05 10.25
CA THR A 64 1.91 -20.77 8.82
C THR A 64 1.72 -19.27 8.54
N PHE A 65 0.93 -18.57 9.35
CA PHE A 65 0.71 -17.13 9.20
C PHE A 65 2.00 -16.32 9.37
N THR A 66 2.80 -16.65 10.38
CA THR A 66 4.00 -15.88 10.76
C THR A 66 5.28 -16.34 10.07
N LYS A 67 5.56 -17.65 10.04
CA LYS A 67 6.81 -18.21 9.50
C LYS A 67 6.75 -18.50 8.01
N ASP A 68 5.61 -18.99 7.50
CA ASP A 68 5.45 -19.26 6.07
C ASP A 68 5.04 -18.01 5.27
N GLY A 69 4.85 -16.87 5.95
CA GLY A 69 4.61 -15.56 5.35
C GLY A 69 3.18 -15.35 4.83
N TYR A 70 2.23 -16.17 5.28
CA TYR A 70 0.84 -16.16 4.80
C TYR A 70 0.06 -14.91 5.23
N PHE A 71 0.61 -14.06 6.10
CA PHE A 71 0.02 -12.75 6.37
C PHE A 71 -0.02 -11.84 5.13
N THR A 72 0.84 -12.11 4.13
CA THR A 72 0.88 -11.38 2.85
C THR A 72 0.29 -12.23 1.74
N ILE A 73 -0.38 -11.59 0.78
CA ILE A 73 -0.95 -12.30 -0.36
C ILE A 73 0.06 -12.32 -1.50
N ARG A 74 0.33 -13.50 -2.06
CA ARG A 74 1.31 -13.69 -3.14
C ARG A 74 0.62 -14.21 -4.40
N CYS A 75 0.80 -13.50 -5.53
CA CYS A 75 0.32 -13.96 -6.83
C CYS A 75 1.33 -14.88 -7.55
N THR A 76 2.60 -14.83 -7.14
CA THR A 76 3.69 -15.65 -7.69
C THR A 76 4.60 -16.13 -6.57
N ASP A 77 5.29 -17.24 -6.76
CA ASP A 77 6.21 -17.82 -5.76
C ASP A 77 7.59 -17.12 -5.71
N LYS A 78 7.66 -15.84 -6.07
CA LYS A 78 8.90 -15.05 -5.92
C LYS A 78 9.01 -14.53 -4.49
N PHE A 79 10.21 -14.46 -3.93
CA PHE A 79 10.43 -13.97 -2.56
C PHE A 79 9.84 -12.58 -2.32
N TRP A 80 10.16 -11.63 -3.19
CA TRP A 80 9.67 -10.26 -3.12
C TRP A 80 8.36 -10.11 -3.90
N SER A 81 7.32 -10.88 -3.55
CA SER A 81 6.02 -10.85 -4.26
C SER A 81 4.82 -10.53 -3.37
N GLY A 82 5.00 -10.38 -2.05
CA GLY A 82 3.91 -10.16 -1.10
C GLY A 82 3.17 -8.83 -1.33
N ILE A 83 1.84 -8.87 -1.34
CA ILE A 83 0.95 -7.73 -1.56
C ILE A 83 0.07 -7.58 -0.31
N TRP A 84 -0.15 -6.33 0.11
CA TRP A 84 -1.10 -6.00 1.17
C TRP A 84 -2.49 -6.56 0.86
N SER A 85 -3.13 -7.14 1.87
CA SER A 85 -4.48 -7.72 1.74
C SER A 85 -5.50 -6.72 1.18
N ASN A 86 -5.51 -5.49 1.68
CA ASN A 86 -6.39 -4.44 1.18
C ASN A 86 -6.10 -4.11 -0.30
N GLN A 87 -4.82 -4.05 -0.68
CA GLN A 87 -4.45 -3.79 -2.07
C GLN A 87 -4.88 -4.94 -2.99
N THR A 88 -4.77 -6.19 -2.56
CA THR A 88 -5.29 -7.33 -3.33
C THR A 88 -6.81 -7.26 -3.48
N ILE A 89 -7.54 -6.95 -2.40
CA ILE A 89 -9.00 -6.79 -2.46
C ILE A 89 -9.34 -5.68 -3.46
N GLU A 90 -8.68 -4.54 -3.40
CA GLU A 90 -8.93 -3.41 -4.29
C GLU A 90 -8.60 -3.75 -5.74
N GLN A 91 -7.42 -4.32 -6.00
CA GLN A 91 -6.90 -4.55 -7.35
C GLN A 91 -7.49 -5.77 -8.04
N THR A 92 -7.98 -6.76 -7.29
CA THR A 92 -8.55 -7.99 -7.83
C THR A 92 -10.07 -8.00 -7.74
N LEU A 93 -10.63 -7.80 -6.54
CA LEU A 93 -12.08 -7.91 -6.31
C LEU A 93 -12.80 -6.60 -6.69
N MET A 94 -12.42 -5.48 -6.06
CA MET A 94 -13.11 -4.20 -6.24
C MET A 94 -12.90 -3.59 -7.62
N LYS A 95 -11.76 -3.83 -8.26
CA LYS A 95 -11.48 -3.33 -9.61
C LYS A 95 -12.57 -3.71 -10.61
N THR A 96 -13.13 -4.91 -10.51
CA THR A 96 -14.24 -5.34 -11.36
C THR A 96 -15.56 -4.63 -11.01
N MET A 97 -15.79 -4.32 -9.73
CA MET A 97 -16.93 -3.53 -9.25
C MET A 97 -16.88 -2.07 -9.70
N GLU A 98 -15.68 -1.50 -9.70
CA GLU A 98 -15.49 -0.05 -9.81
C GLU A 98 -15.06 0.42 -11.20
N SER A 99 -14.71 -0.51 -12.07
CA SER A 99 -14.44 -0.24 -13.48
C SER A 99 -15.71 0.15 -14.26
N SER A 100 -15.51 0.74 -15.45
CA SER A 100 -16.63 1.12 -16.33
C SER A 100 -17.44 -0.12 -16.74
N GLY A 101 -18.74 -0.12 -16.44
CA GLY A 101 -19.61 -1.30 -16.59
C GLY A 101 -19.77 -2.14 -15.32
N GLY A 102 -19.06 -1.80 -14.24
CA GLY A 102 -19.20 -2.41 -12.92
C GLY A 102 -20.33 -1.81 -12.07
N LEU A 103 -20.52 -2.38 -10.87
CA LEU A 103 -21.63 -2.08 -9.96
C LEU A 103 -21.69 -0.61 -9.51
N THR A 104 -20.55 0.04 -9.27
CA THR A 104 -20.51 1.36 -8.63
C THR A 104 -20.56 2.53 -9.62
N ARG A 105 -20.29 2.29 -10.90
CA ARG A 105 -20.32 3.31 -11.96
C ARG A 105 -21.59 3.28 -12.83
N GLY A 106 -22.52 2.36 -12.56
CA GLY A 106 -23.82 2.25 -13.23
C GLY A 106 -24.95 3.05 -12.57
N ARG A 107 -26.11 3.18 -13.22
CA ARG A 107 -27.31 3.80 -12.63
C ARG A 107 -28.09 2.77 -11.80
N GLY A 108 -28.27 3.06 -10.52
CA GLY A 108 -29.18 2.33 -9.61
C GLY A 108 -28.57 1.07 -9.01
N ILE A 109 -28.13 1.14 -7.76
CA ILE A 109 -27.76 -0.03 -6.96
C ILE A 109 -28.98 -0.43 -6.15
N THR A 110 -29.83 -1.31 -6.69
CA THR A 110 -30.85 -1.99 -5.88
C THR A 110 -30.21 -3.16 -5.15
N GLU A 111 -30.72 -3.51 -3.97
CA GLU A 111 -30.23 -4.63 -3.15
C GLU A 111 -30.21 -5.95 -3.93
N SER A 112 -31.22 -6.19 -4.78
CA SER A 112 -31.30 -7.35 -5.67
C SER A 112 -30.15 -7.43 -6.69
N VAL A 113 -29.72 -6.30 -7.23
CA VAL A 113 -28.59 -6.22 -8.18
C VAL A 113 -27.28 -6.46 -7.44
N LEU A 114 -27.13 -5.89 -6.24
CA LEU A 114 -25.96 -6.08 -5.39
C LEU A 114 -25.80 -7.55 -4.96
N MET A 115 -26.88 -8.21 -4.56
CA MET A 115 -26.86 -9.63 -4.19
C MET A 115 -26.53 -10.53 -5.38
N ARG A 116 -27.15 -10.28 -6.55
CA ARG A 116 -26.84 -11.04 -7.78
C ARG A 116 -25.40 -10.83 -8.24
N TRP A 117 -24.88 -9.61 -8.11
CA TRP A 117 -23.48 -9.31 -8.44
C TRP A 117 -22.54 -10.02 -7.45
N THR A 118 -22.76 -9.87 -6.15
CA THR A 118 -21.90 -10.48 -5.10
C THR A 118 -21.81 -12.01 -5.24
N LEU A 119 -22.94 -12.68 -5.44
CA LEU A 119 -22.98 -14.14 -5.62
C LEU A 119 -22.48 -14.56 -7.01
N GLY A 120 -22.83 -13.82 -8.05
CA GLY A 120 -22.49 -14.16 -9.44
C GLY A 120 -21.03 -13.93 -9.78
N MET A 121 -20.37 -12.97 -9.15
CA MET A 121 -19.01 -12.55 -9.53
C MET A 121 -17.93 -13.56 -9.15
N ILE A 122 -18.08 -14.28 -8.04
CA ILE A 122 -17.17 -15.36 -7.67
C ILE A 122 -17.16 -16.42 -8.77
N HIS A 123 -18.35 -16.78 -9.27
CA HIS A 123 -18.49 -17.71 -10.38
C HIS A 123 -18.00 -17.12 -11.71
N LEU A 124 -18.32 -15.86 -12.00
CA LEU A 124 -17.90 -15.18 -13.22
C LEU A 124 -16.37 -15.05 -13.28
N HIS A 125 -15.70 -14.76 -12.17
CA HIS A 125 -14.24 -14.72 -12.09
C HIS A 125 -13.62 -16.04 -12.54
N ASN A 126 -14.12 -17.17 -12.02
CA ASN A 126 -13.66 -18.49 -12.44
C ASN A 126 -13.90 -18.75 -13.93
N VAL A 127 -15.06 -18.34 -14.46
CA VAL A 127 -15.36 -18.49 -15.89
C VAL A 127 -14.42 -17.63 -16.74
N CYS A 128 -14.21 -16.37 -16.38
CA CYS A 128 -13.27 -15.48 -17.05
C CYS A 128 -11.85 -16.07 -17.04
N GLU A 129 -11.37 -16.57 -15.91
CA GLU A 129 -10.06 -17.24 -15.80
C GLU A 129 -9.96 -18.45 -16.76
N LYS A 130 -11.00 -19.28 -16.85
CA LYS A 130 -11.00 -20.42 -17.78
C LYS A 130 -11.07 -20.00 -19.24
N VAL A 131 -11.83 -18.95 -19.57
CA VAL A 131 -11.90 -18.39 -20.93
C VAL A 131 -10.56 -17.79 -21.35
N GLU A 132 -9.91 -17.04 -20.46
CA GLU A 132 -8.57 -16.50 -20.67
C GLU A 132 -7.54 -17.61 -20.94
N LYS A 133 -7.55 -18.65 -20.09
CA LYS A 133 -6.70 -19.83 -20.27
C LYS A 133 -6.99 -20.56 -21.59
N TYR A 134 -8.26 -20.69 -21.98
CA TYR A 134 -8.67 -21.34 -23.22
C TYR A 134 -8.24 -20.55 -24.47
N CYS A 135 -8.42 -19.24 -24.44
CA CYS A 135 -8.02 -18.35 -25.53
C CYS A 135 -6.50 -18.11 -25.59
N ASN A 136 -5.74 -18.64 -24.62
CA ASN A 136 -4.33 -18.33 -24.40
C ASN A 136 -4.08 -16.80 -24.31
N ILE A 137 -5.08 -16.08 -23.82
CA ILE A 137 -5.02 -14.66 -23.53
C ILE A 137 -4.85 -14.57 -22.04
N THR A 138 -3.66 -14.20 -21.58
CA THR A 138 -3.52 -13.77 -20.19
C THR A 138 -3.93 -12.31 -20.17
N SER A 139 -5.06 -11.98 -19.54
CA SER A 139 -5.31 -10.59 -19.15
C SER A 139 -4.35 -10.27 -18.02
N VAL A 140 -3.06 -10.15 -18.34
CA VAL A 140 -2.09 -9.63 -17.41
C VAL A 140 -2.52 -8.19 -17.20
N THR A 141 -3.20 -7.92 -16.10
CA THR A 141 -3.13 -6.60 -15.51
C THR A 141 -1.64 -6.35 -15.39
N SER A 142 -1.12 -5.43 -16.21
CA SER A 142 0.30 -5.12 -16.24
C SER A 142 0.81 -5.16 -14.80
N GLU A 143 1.77 -6.04 -14.51
CA GLU A 143 2.41 -6.09 -13.18
C GLU A 143 2.99 -4.71 -12.81
N GLN A 144 3.14 -3.83 -13.81
CA GLN A 144 3.47 -2.43 -13.61
C GLN A 144 2.28 -1.70 -13.00
N HIS A 145 2.50 -1.24 -11.77
CA HIS A 145 1.77 -0.15 -11.13
C HIS A 145 1.42 0.93 -12.17
N VAL A 146 0.27 1.59 -12.03
CA VAL A 146 -0.16 2.64 -12.97
C VAL A 146 0.87 3.75 -13.15
N ASP A 147 1.70 3.98 -12.13
CA ASP A 147 2.80 4.94 -12.16
C ASP A 147 4.06 4.46 -12.90
N MET A 148 4.22 3.15 -13.07
CA MET A 148 5.32 2.55 -13.82
C MET A 148 5.02 2.46 -15.33
N ARG A 149 3.88 2.99 -15.77
CA ARG A 149 3.53 3.05 -17.20
C ARG A 149 4.50 4.01 -17.90
N PRO A 150 4.99 3.70 -19.12
CA PRO A 150 5.89 4.58 -19.86
C PRO A 150 5.37 6.02 -20.01
N SER A 151 4.06 6.19 -20.19
CA SER A 151 3.41 7.51 -20.30
C SER A 151 3.33 8.29 -18.99
N ARG A 152 3.43 7.61 -17.84
CA ARG A 152 3.46 8.25 -16.52
C ARG A 152 4.90 8.63 -16.16
N ILE A 153 5.85 7.72 -16.40
CA ILE A 153 7.29 7.99 -16.28
C ILE A 153 7.70 9.20 -17.13
N ALA A 154 7.30 9.24 -18.41
CA ALA A 154 7.64 10.35 -19.29
C ALA A 154 7.10 11.69 -18.77
N ARG A 155 5.86 11.71 -18.28
CA ARG A 155 5.22 12.91 -17.73
C ARG A 155 5.86 13.36 -16.43
N ASP A 156 6.17 12.43 -15.54
CA ASP A 156 6.80 12.74 -14.26
C ASP A 156 8.21 13.31 -14.51
N ASN A 157 8.95 12.79 -15.49
CA ASN A 157 10.22 13.38 -15.93
C ASN A 157 10.05 14.80 -16.47
N GLU A 158 9.05 15.06 -17.33
CA GLU A 158 8.74 16.41 -17.80
C GLU A 158 8.37 17.37 -16.66
N ASP A 159 7.62 16.88 -15.66
CA ASP A 159 7.21 17.69 -14.51
C ASP A 159 8.38 18.01 -13.57
N VAL A 160 9.34 17.08 -13.42
CA VAL A 160 10.62 17.34 -12.74
C VAL A 160 11.39 18.44 -13.46
N GLU A 161 11.51 18.39 -14.79
CA GLU A 161 12.18 19.46 -15.55
C GLU A 161 11.50 20.82 -15.35
N LYS A 162 10.17 20.88 -15.39
CA LYS A 162 9.41 22.11 -15.13
C LYS A 162 9.67 22.65 -13.71
N LEU A 163 9.72 21.78 -12.70
CA LEU A 163 10.03 22.18 -11.33
C LEU A 163 11.45 22.73 -11.22
N MET A 164 12.43 22.06 -11.83
CA MET A 164 13.82 22.51 -11.84
C MET A 164 13.97 23.87 -12.55
N GLN A 165 13.30 24.04 -13.70
CA GLN A 165 13.25 25.32 -14.39
C GLN A 165 12.63 26.41 -13.50
N ARG A 166 11.54 26.10 -12.81
CA ARG A 166 10.88 27.05 -11.91
C ARG A 166 11.75 27.43 -10.71
N PHE A 167 12.46 26.49 -10.12
CA PHE A 167 13.36 26.76 -8.99
C PHE A 167 14.63 27.51 -9.39
N SER A 168 15.13 27.30 -10.60
CA SER A 168 16.28 28.10 -11.10
C SER A 168 15.91 29.56 -11.35
N GLN A 169 14.67 29.84 -11.77
CA GLN A 169 14.17 31.20 -11.98
C GLN A 169 13.66 31.84 -10.69
N HIS A 170 13.12 31.04 -9.77
CA HIS A 170 12.52 31.46 -8.52
C HIS A 170 13.03 30.57 -7.40
N ILE A 171 14.22 30.89 -6.89
CA ILE A 171 14.83 30.17 -5.78
C ILE A 171 13.93 30.38 -4.55
N PRO A 172 13.23 29.33 -4.07
CA PRO A 172 12.25 29.48 -3.00
C PRO A 172 12.90 29.53 -1.61
N PHE A 173 14.18 29.15 -1.51
CA PHE A 173 14.93 29.08 -0.26
C PHE A 173 16.14 30.00 -0.34
N PRO A 174 16.35 30.89 0.64
CA PRO A 174 17.57 31.66 0.69
C PRO A 174 18.76 30.71 0.90
N ILE A 175 19.87 30.99 0.22
CA ILE A 175 21.11 30.23 0.39
C ILE A 175 21.73 30.69 1.71
N TYR A 176 21.71 29.80 2.70
CA TYR A 176 22.35 30.01 4.00
C TYR A 176 23.42 28.95 4.21
N ASP A 177 24.52 29.32 4.85
CA ASP A 177 25.59 28.39 5.27
C ASP A 177 25.19 27.58 6.52
N VAL A 178 23.96 27.78 7.02
CA VAL A 178 23.43 27.19 8.24
C VAL A 178 22.14 26.41 7.96
N LEU A 179 21.99 25.25 8.59
CA LEU A 179 20.79 24.43 8.48
C LEU A 179 19.66 25.11 9.29
N MET A 180 18.63 25.61 8.63
CA MET A 180 17.53 26.33 9.26
C MET A 180 16.18 25.66 8.98
N SER A 181 15.34 25.55 10.01
CA SER A 181 13.94 25.14 9.86
C SER A 181 13.18 26.20 9.07
N ILE A 182 12.56 25.81 7.96
CA ILE A 182 11.77 26.72 7.11
C ILE A 182 10.48 27.19 7.82
N SER A 183 9.92 26.37 8.71
CA SER A 183 8.67 26.70 9.42
C SER A 183 8.89 27.58 10.65
N SER A 184 10.02 27.41 11.36
CA SER A 184 10.28 28.09 12.63
C SER A 184 11.45 29.07 12.60
N GLY A 185 12.26 29.08 11.53
CA GLY A 185 13.47 29.90 11.42
C GLY A 185 14.60 29.47 12.37
N VAL A 186 14.43 28.38 13.12
CA VAL A 186 15.43 27.89 14.08
C VAL A 186 16.61 27.30 13.33
N VAL A 187 17.81 27.79 13.66
CA VAL A 187 19.07 27.27 13.13
C VAL A 187 19.51 26.07 13.96
N GLY A 188 19.81 24.96 13.29
CA GLY A 188 20.40 23.77 13.88
C GLY A 188 21.82 24.08 14.36
N THR A 189 21.94 24.40 15.65
CA THR A 189 23.21 24.49 16.37
C THR A 189 23.49 23.16 17.08
N ALA A 190 24.72 22.95 17.57
CA ALA A 190 25.10 21.73 18.29
C ALA A 190 24.23 21.48 19.54
N ASP A 191 23.52 22.50 20.02
CA ASP A 191 22.65 22.45 21.20
C ASP A 191 21.22 21.94 20.89
N VAL A 192 20.87 21.75 19.62
CA VAL A 192 19.52 21.35 19.16
C VAL A 192 19.38 19.81 19.04
N ASN A 193 20.40 19.04 19.45
CA ASN A 193 20.36 17.57 19.57
C ASN A 193 20.91 17.10 20.92
#